data_AF-A0A9D6UGU1-F1
#
_entry.id   AF-A0A9D6UGU1-F1
#
_cell.length_a   1.000
_cell.length_b   1.000
_cell.length_c   1.000
_cell.angle_alpha   90.00
_cell.angle_beta   90.00
_cell.angle_gamma   90.00
#
_symmetry.space_group_name_H-M   'P 1'
#
loop_
_entity.id
_entity.type
_entity.pdbx_description
1 polymer ?
#
loop_
_entity_poly.entity_id
_entity_poly.type
_entity_poly.pdbx_seq_one_letter_code
_entity_poly.pdbx_strand_id
1 'polypeptide(L)'
;MTSKDTAVKPAEPSRRDILYIATGAAAAGAAAGMVWPLIAQMNPDASTLALASTEVDLSTVPVGQIVTVKWRGKPVFVRHLTAAEIKAAEDAPLSALP
;
A
#
# COMPACT_ATOMS: atom_id res chain seq x y z
N MET A 1 13.84 63.24 29.19
CA MET A 1 12.68 63.37 28.27
C MET A 1 13.24 63.46 26.86
N THR A 2 13.09 62.51 25.94
CA THR A 2 12.19 61.35 25.81
C THR A 2 12.81 60.43 24.75
N SER A 3 13.00 59.15 25.09
CA SER A 3 13.31 58.07 24.14
C SER A 3 12.14 57.95 23.16
N LYS A 4 12.41 57.92 21.85
CA LYS A 4 11.42 57.49 20.85
C LYS A 4 11.74 56.04 20.50
N ASP A 5 11.01 55.13 21.12
CA ASP A 5 10.96 53.73 20.74
C ASP A 5 10.42 53.64 19.31
N THR A 6 11.28 53.23 18.37
CA THR A 6 10.86 52.90 17.01
C THR A 6 10.22 51.52 17.04
N ALA A 7 8.95 51.45 17.42
CA ALA A 7 8.17 50.23 17.29
C ALA A 7 8.05 49.86 15.81
N VAL A 8 8.61 48.70 15.43
CA VAL A 8 8.39 48.09 14.12
C VAL A 8 6.91 47.75 14.02
N LYS A 9 6.17 48.54 13.24
CA LYS A 9 4.75 48.27 12.96
C LYS A 9 4.68 47.02 12.07
N PRO A 10 3.86 46.00 12.38
CA PRO A 10 3.70 44.85 11.49
C PRO A 10 3.22 45.37 10.14
N ALA A 11 3.85 44.93 9.05
CA ALA A 11 3.41 45.27 7.70
C ALA A 11 1.98 44.76 7.51
N GLU A 12 1.03 45.66 7.20
CA GLU A 12 -0.35 45.27 6.92
C GLU A 12 -0.41 44.52 5.58
N PRO A 13 -1.18 43.42 5.51
CA PRO A 13 -1.29 42.61 4.30
C PRO A 13 -1.80 43.48 3.14
N SER A 14 -0.98 43.60 2.11
CA SER A 14 -1.26 44.40 0.93
C SER A 14 -2.04 43.59 -0.11
N ARG A 15 -2.78 44.27 -0.99
CA ARG A 15 -3.39 43.64 -2.18
C ARG A 15 -2.38 42.84 -3.01
N ARG A 16 -1.11 43.25 -2.98
CA ARG A 16 -0.01 42.53 -3.65
C ARG A 16 0.31 41.21 -2.97
N ASP A 17 0.24 41.14 -1.65
CA ASP A 17 0.49 39.89 -0.91
C ASP A 17 -0.59 38.86 -1.23
N ILE A 18 -1.85 39.31 -1.36
CA ILE A 18 -2.95 38.44 -1.83
C ILE A 18 -2.64 37.88 -3.22
N LEU A 19 -2.15 38.70 -4.15
CA LEU A 19 -1.78 38.26 -5.49
C LEU A 19 -0.62 37.25 -5.45
N TYR A 20 0.44 37.53 -4.67
CA TYR A 20 1.57 36.61 -4.55
C TYR A 20 1.18 35.28 -3.90
N ILE A 21 0.37 35.32 -2.85
CA ILE A 21 -0.13 34.12 -2.16
C ILE A 21 -1.05 33.33 -3.10
N ALA A 22 -1.99 33.98 -3.77
CA ALA A 22 -2.93 33.32 -4.68
C ALA A 22 -2.20 32.67 -5.87
N THR A 23 -1.29 33.39 -6.52
CA THR A 23 -0.50 32.85 -7.64
C THR A 23 0.46 31.75 -7.17
N GLY A 24 1.11 31.92 -6.01
CA GLY A 24 1.98 30.91 -5.43
C GLY A 24 1.24 29.62 -5.06
N ALA A 25 0.07 29.74 -4.44
CA ALA A 25 -0.77 28.59 -4.09
C ALA A 25 -1.28 27.87 -5.34
N ALA A 26 -1.73 28.61 -6.36
CA ALA A 26 -2.16 28.03 -7.63
C ALA A 26 -1.01 27.29 -8.34
N ALA A 27 0.19 27.89 -8.38
CA ALA A 27 1.37 27.27 -8.98
C ALA A 27 1.81 26.00 -8.23
N ALA A 28 1.82 26.04 -6.90
CA ALA A 28 2.15 24.87 -6.08
C ALA A 28 1.13 23.74 -6.26
N GLY A 29 -0.17 24.07 -6.28
CA GLY A 29 -1.24 23.10 -6.53
C GLY A 29 -1.15 22.47 -7.91
N ALA A 30 -0.86 23.26 -8.95
CA ALA A 30 -0.66 22.75 -10.31
C ALA A 30 0.56 21.82 -10.41
N ALA A 31 1.69 22.21 -9.80
CA ALA A 31 2.89 21.39 -9.76
C ALA A 31 2.65 20.07 -9.02
N ALA A 32 2.00 20.11 -7.85
CA ALA A 32 1.62 18.91 -7.11
C ALA A 32 0.67 18.02 -7.92
N GLY A 33 -0.34 18.62 -8.58
CA GLY A 33 -1.28 17.89 -9.44
C GLY A 33 -0.62 17.21 -10.65
N MET A 34 0.48 17.76 -11.17
CA MET A 34 1.26 17.13 -12.24
C MET A 34 2.20 16.04 -11.73
N VAL A 35 2.85 16.23 -10.58
CA VAL A 35 3.82 15.27 -10.03
C VAL A 35 3.13 14.08 -9.35
N TRP A 36 2.00 14.30 -8.69
CA TRP A 36 1.26 13.26 -7.98
C TRP A 36 0.93 12.01 -8.83
N PRO A 37 0.37 12.11 -10.06
CA PRO A 37 0.09 10.93 -10.87
C PRO A 37 1.37 10.15 -11.24
N LEU A 38 2.51 10.82 -11.42
CA LEU A 38 3.80 10.18 -11.70
C LEU A 38 4.31 9.38 -10.49
N ILE A 39 4.00 9.81 -9.26
CA ILE A 39 4.29 9.04 -8.05
C ILE A 39 3.28 7.91 -7.91
N ALA A 40 1.99 8.22 -8.08
CA ALA A 40 0.90 7.27 -7.90
C ALA A 40 0.95 6.11 -8.92
N GLN A 41 1.45 6.33 -10.15
CA GLN A 41 1.61 5.26 -11.14
C GLN A 41 2.70 4.24 -10.78
N MET A 42 3.56 4.53 -9.79
CA MET A 42 4.55 3.57 -9.29
C MET A 42 3.94 2.55 -8.32
N ASN A 43 2.71 2.79 -7.84
CA ASN A 43 1.97 1.81 -7.05
C ASN A 43 1.48 0.66 -7.95
N PRO A 44 1.29 -0.54 -7.38
CA PRO A 44 0.74 -1.67 -8.12
C PRO A 44 -0.58 -1.30 -8.80
N ASP A 45 -0.67 -1.63 -10.08
CA ASP A 45 -1.80 -1.32 -10.93
C ASP A 45 -3.05 -2.13 -10.56
N ALA A 46 -4.22 -1.69 -11.04
CA ALA A 46 -5.48 -2.35 -10.74
C ALA A 46 -5.49 -3.84 -11.14
N SER A 47 -4.70 -4.23 -12.15
CA SER A 47 -4.58 -5.62 -12.58
C SER A 47 -3.81 -6.50 -11.58
N THR A 48 -2.77 -5.98 -10.91
CA THR A 48 -2.09 -6.69 -9.82
C THR A 48 -2.89 -6.73 -8.53
N LEU A 49 -3.72 -5.72 -8.24
CA LEU A 49 -4.67 -5.77 -7.14
C LEU A 49 -5.81 -6.76 -7.39
N ALA A 50 -6.31 -6.86 -8.62
CA ALA A 50 -7.30 -7.87 -8.99
C ALA A 50 -6.77 -9.30 -8.86
N LEU A 51 -5.45 -9.50 -9.01
CA LEU A 51 -4.78 -10.78 -8.77
C LEU A 51 -4.62 -11.13 -7.27
N ALA A 52 -5.17 -10.33 -6.36
CA ALA A 52 -5.05 -10.56 -4.92
C ALA A 52 -5.79 -11.82 -4.44
N SER A 53 -6.90 -12.18 -5.08
CA SER A 53 -7.66 -13.40 -4.78
C SER A 53 -7.66 -14.34 -5.98
N THR A 54 -7.39 -15.62 -5.75
CA THR A 54 -7.53 -16.68 -6.76
C THR A 54 -8.48 -17.72 -6.19
N GLU A 55 -9.59 -17.95 -6.88
CA GLU A 55 -10.50 -19.04 -6.56
C GLU A 55 -9.93 -20.33 -7.14
N VAL A 56 -9.77 -21.34 -6.29
CA VAL A 56 -9.30 -22.67 -6.69
C VAL A 56 -10.41 -23.66 -6.39
N ASP A 57 -10.90 -24.34 -7.43
CA ASP A 57 -11.90 -25.39 -7.28
C ASP A 57 -11.27 -26.62 -6.64
N LEU A 58 -11.71 -26.93 -5.41
CA LEU A 58 -11.24 -28.05 -4.62
C LEU A 58 -11.96 -29.37 -4.96
N SER A 59 -13.09 -29.32 -5.67
CA SER A 59 -13.88 -30.52 -6.01
C SER A 59 -13.13 -31.48 -6.94
N THR A 60 -12.20 -30.95 -7.72
CA THR A 60 -11.38 -31.71 -8.67
C THR A 60 -10.12 -32.30 -8.06
N VAL A 61 -9.83 -32.05 -6.78
CA VAL A 61 -8.59 -32.50 -6.11
C VAL A 61 -8.83 -33.77 -5.30
N PRO A 62 -8.38 -34.95 -5.77
CA PRO A 62 -8.54 -36.20 -5.04
C PRO A 62 -7.73 -36.22 -3.73
N VAL A 63 -8.21 -37.00 -2.76
CA VAL A 63 -7.50 -37.24 -1.49
C VAL A 63 -6.12 -37.83 -1.78
N GLY A 64 -5.08 -37.26 -1.17
CA GLY A 64 -3.67 -37.65 -1.33
C GLY A 64 -2.94 -36.91 -2.46
N GLN A 65 -3.63 -36.13 -3.29
CA GLN A 65 -3.03 -35.40 -4.40
C GLN A 65 -2.61 -33.98 -3.98
N ILE A 66 -1.55 -33.48 -4.63
CA ILE A 66 -1.08 -32.09 -4.52
C ILE A 66 -1.27 -31.37 -5.85
N VAL A 67 -1.79 -30.16 -5.80
CA VAL A 67 -1.96 -29.26 -6.94
C VAL A 67 -1.13 -28.00 -6.71
N THR A 68 -0.43 -27.56 -7.75
CA THR A 68 0.35 -26.32 -7.72
C THR A 68 -0.43 -25.24 -8.46
N VAL A 69 -0.75 -24.17 -7.74
CA VAL A 69 -1.44 -22.99 -8.28
C VAL A 69 -0.48 -21.81 -8.23
N LYS A 70 -0.44 -20.99 -9.29
CA LYS A 70 0.36 -19.78 -9.31
C LYS A 70 -0.45 -18.63 -8.71
N TRP A 71 0.00 -18.07 -7.59
CA TRP A 71 -0.61 -16.90 -6.95
C TRP A 71 0.43 -15.79 -6.76
N ARG A 72 0.14 -14.60 -7.28
CA ARG A 72 1.05 -13.42 -7.22
C ARG A 72 2.49 -13.72 -7.66
N GLY A 73 2.66 -14.55 -8.69
CA GLY A 73 3.98 -14.95 -9.21
C GLY A 73 4.72 -15.99 -8.37
N LYS A 74 4.16 -16.45 -7.24
CA LYS A 74 4.71 -17.49 -6.39
C LYS A 74 3.91 -18.79 -6.54
N PRO A 75 4.55 -19.97 -6.47
CA PRO A 75 3.82 -21.23 -6.42
C PRO A 75 3.17 -21.41 -5.04
N VAL A 76 1.89 -21.73 -5.02
CA VAL A 76 1.13 -22.15 -3.85
C VAL A 76 0.75 -23.61 -4.03
N PHE A 77 1.00 -24.41 -2.99
CA PHE A 77 0.71 -25.84 -3.01
C PHE A 77 -0.57 -26.11 -2.21
N VAL A 78 -1.56 -26.69 -2.88
CA VAL A 78 -2.81 -27.15 -2.27
C VAL A 78 -2.77 -28.66 -2.23
N ARG A 79 -2.67 -29.25 -1.04
CA ARG A 79 -2.61 -30.71 -0.85
C ARG A 79 -3.84 -31.19 -0.09
N HIS A 80 -4.57 -32.14 -0.66
CA HIS A 80 -5.67 -32.79 0.04
C HIS A 80 -5.10 -33.94 0.87
N LEU A 81 -4.96 -33.74 2.18
CA LEU A 81 -4.38 -34.73 3.08
C LEU A 81 -5.30 -35.94 3.28
N THR A 82 -4.70 -37.11 3.43
CA THR A 82 -5.41 -38.32 3.88
C THR A 82 -5.58 -38.31 5.40
N ALA A 83 -6.56 -39.08 5.93
CA ALA A 83 -6.78 -39.17 7.37
C ALA A 83 -5.55 -39.66 8.16
N ALA A 84 -4.76 -40.56 7.57
CA ALA A 84 -3.53 -41.05 8.18
C ALA A 84 -2.45 -39.96 8.27
N GLU A 85 -2.33 -39.13 7.23
CA GLU A 85 -1.39 -38.01 7.22
C GLU A 85 -1.79 -36.89 8.17
N ILE A 86 -3.10 -36.62 8.31
CA ILE A 86 -3.62 -35.66 9.30
C ILE A 86 -3.23 -36.11 10.70
N LYS A 87 -3.53 -37.38 11.04
CA LYS A 87 -3.18 -37.93 12.35
C LYS A 87 -1.68 -37.88 12.63
N ALA A 88 -0.86 -38.24 11.64
CA ALA A 88 0.59 -38.18 11.78
C ALA A 88 1.12 -36.74 11.98
N ALA A 89 0.47 -35.74 11.37
CA ALA A 89 0.82 -34.34 11.57
C ALA A 89 0.37 -33.80 12.94
N GLU A 90 -0.78 -34.25 13.45
CA GLU A 90 -1.28 -33.90 14.78
C GLU A 90 -0.42 -34.50 15.91
N ASP A 91 0.03 -35.74 15.73
CA ASP A 91 0.84 -36.47 16.72
C ASP A 91 2.32 -36.01 16.76
N ALA A 92 2.72 -35.07 15.88
CA ALA A 92 4.11 -34.64 15.75
C ALA A 92 4.57 -33.77 16.95
N PRO A 93 5.73 -34.08 17.57
CA PRO A 93 6.23 -33.30 18.71
C PRO A 93 6.74 -31.93 18.29
N LEU A 94 6.02 -30.86 18.65
CA LEU A 94 6.35 -29.48 18.30
C LEU A 94 7.74 -29.03 18.81
N SER A 95 8.18 -29.56 19.94
CA SER A 95 9.48 -29.26 20.53
C SER A 95 10.68 -29.80 19.75
N ALA A 96 10.44 -30.68 18.77
CA ALA A 96 11.46 -31.23 17.89
C ALA A 96 11.51 -30.53 16.51
N LEU A 97 10.69 -29.51 16.30
CA LEU A 97 10.77 -28.65 15.11
C LEU A 97 11.94 -27.67 15.27
N PRO A 98 12.75 -27.45 14.21
CA PRO A 98 13.93 -26.57 14.24
C PRO A 98 13.58 -25.07 14.35
#